data_AF-A0A3D2IGL8-F1
#
_entry.id   AF-A0A3D2IGL8-F1
#
_cell.length_a   1.000
_cell.length_b   1.000
_cell.length_c   1.000
_cell.angle_alpha   90.00
_cell.angle_beta   90.00
_cell.angle_gamma   90.00
#
_symmetry.space_group_name_H-M   'P 1'
#
loop_
_entity.id
_entity.type
_entity.pdbx_description
1 polymer ?
#
loop_
_entity_poly.entity_id
_entity_poly.type
_entity_poly.pdbx_seq_one_letter_code
_entity_poly.pdbx_strand_id
1 'polypeptide(L)'
;MGFEYFEKNIHPDSLKYVAPRFLEFYEKADDDQLHAEFQKIRNPRTGEFDTFFTVCKPFKEHNLLLTSSNPISGIDSVTRRIERIAGEEIYVRKHFDEFQSLTRRERQVLTRIAQGFSNKDISGQLYITLETVKSHRKNIKKKTGIPTTAGLVQFAIAFELI
;
A
#
# COMPACT_ATOMS: atom_id res chain seq x y z
N MET A 1 -5.55 13.70 20.22
CA MET A 1 -6.56 14.56 19.57
C MET A 1 -7.74 14.61 20.54
N GLY A 2 -8.15 15.80 21.01
CA GLY A 2 -9.12 15.93 22.12
C GLY A 2 -10.59 15.88 21.70
N PHE A 3 -11.50 15.94 22.68
CA PHE A 3 -12.96 15.93 22.49
C PHE A 3 -13.46 17.01 21.52
N GLU A 4 -12.80 18.16 21.48
CA GLU A 4 -13.07 19.28 20.55
C GLU A 4 -13.02 18.89 19.07
N TYR A 5 -12.19 17.89 18.71
CA TYR A 5 -12.16 17.38 17.34
C TYR A 5 -13.49 16.74 16.95
N PHE A 6 -14.10 16.01 17.87
CA PHE A 6 -15.35 15.29 17.62
C PHE A 6 -16.53 16.25 17.48
N GLU A 7 -16.63 17.27 18.35
CA GLU A 7 -17.70 18.28 18.26
C GLU A 7 -17.65 19.08 16.95
N LYS A 8 -16.44 19.38 16.46
CA LYS A 8 -16.26 20.17 15.22
C LYS A 8 -16.47 19.35 13.95
N ASN A 9 -16.13 18.06 13.98
CA ASN A 9 -16.02 17.24 12.77
C ASN A 9 -17.02 16.08 12.68
N ILE A 10 -17.67 15.65 13.76
CA ILE A 10 -18.71 14.62 13.70
C ILE A 10 -20.08 15.29 13.60
N HIS A 11 -20.96 14.74 12.75
CA HIS A 11 -22.34 15.21 12.64
C HIS A 11 -23.07 15.01 13.98
N PRO A 12 -23.87 15.99 14.47
CA PRO A 12 -24.54 15.90 15.77
C PRO A 12 -25.35 14.60 15.97
N ASP A 13 -26.10 14.18 14.95
CA ASP A 13 -26.83 12.91 14.99
C ASP A 13 -25.90 11.70 15.18
N SER A 14 -24.74 11.66 14.52
CA SER A 14 -23.79 10.57 14.70
C SER A 14 -23.16 10.63 16.09
N LEU A 15 -22.81 11.82 16.58
CA LEU A 15 -22.25 11.99 17.92
C LEU A 15 -23.19 11.45 18.99
N LYS A 16 -24.50 11.70 18.87
CA LYS A 16 -25.54 11.22 19.78
C LYS A 16 -25.54 9.70 19.97
N TYR A 17 -25.27 8.93 18.91
CA TYR A 17 -25.34 7.46 18.96
C TYR A 17 -23.97 6.80 19.10
N VAL A 18 -22.94 7.37 18.48
CA VAL A 18 -21.60 6.77 18.39
C VAL A 18 -20.79 7.07 19.63
N ALA A 19 -20.88 8.30 20.19
CA ALA A 19 -20.07 8.65 21.35
C ALA A 19 -20.34 7.76 22.58
N PRO A 20 -21.60 7.46 22.96
CA PRO A 20 -21.86 6.57 24.10
C PRO A 20 -21.33 5.15 23.90
N ARG A 21 -21.54 4.57 22.69
CA ARG A 21 -21.08 3.23 22.35
C ARG A 21 -19.56 3.13 22.36
N PHE A 22 -18.91 4.15 21.79
CA PHE A 22 -17.48 4.23 21.74
C PHE A 22 -16.86 4.39 23.13
N LEU A 23 -17.43 5.23 24.00
CA LEU A 23 -16.99 5.37 25.39
C LEU A 23 -17.15 4.05 26.16
N GLU A 24 -18.31 3.39 26.02
CA GLU A 24 -18.56 2.09 26.63
C GLU A 24 -17.55 1.03 26.16
N PHE A 25 -17.26 0.98 24.85
CA PHE A 25 -16.22 0.12 24.31
C PHE A 25 -14.86 0.48 24.89
N TYR A 26 -14.46 1.76 24.84
CA TYR A 26 -13.15 2.17 25.32
C TYR A 26 -12.97 1.85 26.80
N GLU A 27 -13.98 1.99 27.64
CA GLU A 27 -13.91 1.65 29.06
C GLU A 27 -13.68 0.14 29.29
N LYS A 28 -14.38 -0.71 28.54
CA LYS A 28 -14.42 -2.16 28.75
C LYS A 28 -13.36 -2.95 27.98
N ALA A 29 -12.85 -2.41 26.87
CA ALA A 29 -12.02 -3.15 25.94
C ALA A 29 -10.58 -3.34 26.40
N ASP A 30 -10.00 -4.48 26.03
CA ASP A 30 -8.57 -4.76 26.10
C ASP A 30 -7.87 -4.51 24.75
N ASP A 31 -6.56 -4.70 24.69
CA ASP A 31 -5.71 -4.38 23.52
C ASP A 31 -5.89 -5.35 22.35
N ASP A 32 -6.62 -6.44 22.54
CA ASP A 32 -6.90 -7.44 21.50
C ASP A 32 -8.24 -7.17 20.78
N GLN A 33 -9.05 -6.25 21.30
CA GLN A 33 -10.35 -5.94 20.74
C GLN A 33 -10.33 -4.77 19.75
N LEU A 34 -11.31 -4.79 18.83
CA LEU A 34 -11.53 -3.76 17.82
C LEU A 34 -12.98 -3.30 17.87
N HIS A 35 -13.19 -2.00 17.75
CA HIS A 35 -14.52 -1.42 17.51
C HIS A 35 -14.61 -0.88 16.10
N ALA A 36 -15.69 -1.19 15.41
CA ALA A 36 -15.94 -0.71 14.06
C ALA A 36 -17.34 -0.13 13.96
N GLU A 37 -17.47 1.08 13.42
CA GLU A 37 -18.76 1.75 13.33
C GLU A 37 -18.85 2.71 12.14
N PHE A 38 -20.07 2.92 11.65
CA PHE A 38 -20.38 3.93 10.65
C PHE A 38 -20.79 5.24 11.32
N GLN A 39 -20.18 6.34 10.89
CA GLN A 39 -20.50 7.66 11.42
C GLN A 39 -20.39 8.73 10.34
N LYS A 40 -21.21 9.77 10.45
CA LYS A 40 -21.11 10.93 9.57
C LYS A 40 -20.03 11.87 10.09
N ILE A 41 -18.97 12.04 9.32
CA ILE A 41 -17.84 12.92 9.62
C ILE A 41 -17.76 13.98 8.52
N ARG A 42 -17.37 15.20 8.88
CA ARG A 42 -17.05 16.26 7.93
C ARG A 42 -15.86 15.81 7.08
N ASN A 43 -16.12 15.59 5.80
CA ASN A 43 -15.11 15.18 4.84
C ASN A 43 -14.14 16.36 4.62
N PRO A 44 -12.84 16.20 4.89
CA PRO A 44 -11.88 17.30 4.78
C PRO A 44 -11.64 17.75 3.32
N ARG A 45 -12.06 16.95 2.33
CA ARG A 45 -11.91 17.27 0.91
C ARG A 45 -13.08 18.08 0.36
N THR A 46 -14.30 17.78 0.81
CA THR A 46 -15.53 18.43 0.30
C THR A 46 -16.08 19.48 1.26
N GLY A 47 -15.73 19.40 2.55
CA GLY A 47 -16.30 20.24 3.61
C GLY A 47 -17.70 19.79 4.07
N GLU A 48 -18.32 18.85 3.37
CA GLU A 48 -19.64 18.32 3.67
C GLU A 48 -19.58 17.11 4.62
N PHE A 49 -20.70 16.77 5.24
CA PHE A 49 -20.79 15.53 6.03
C PHE A 49 -20.94 14.33 5.11
N ASP A 50 -20.09 13.34 5.33
CA ASP A 50 -20.04 12.10 4.55
C ASP A 50 -20.02 10.91 5.52
N THR A 51 -20.41 9.73 5.04
CA THR A 51 -20.42 8.53 5.88
C THR A 51 -19.04 7.89 5.86
N PHE A 52 -18.47 7.65 7.03
CA PHE A 52 -17.17 7.01 7.20
C PHE A 52 -17.34 5.68 7.92
N PHE A 53 -16.65 4.65 7.45
CA PHE A 53 -16.37 3.46 8.23
C PHE A 53 -15.15 3.74 9.10
N THR A 54 -15.33 3.68 10.42
CA THR A 54 -14.28 3.96 11.40
C THR A 54 -13.95 2.71 12.18
N VAL A 55 -12.67 2.36 12.24
CA VAL A 55 -12.13 1.29 13.09
C VAL A 55 -11.27 1.91 14.18
N CYS A 56 -11.45 1.46 15.41
CA CYS A 56 -10.74 1.90 16.59
C CYS A 56 -10.05 0.69 17.25
N LYS A 57 -8.76 0.81 17.55
CA LYS A 57 -7.98 -0.16 18.33
C LYS A 57 -7.40 0.52 19.59
N PRO A 58 -7.79 0.11 20.80
CA PRO A 58 -7.21 0.63 22.03
C PRO A 58 -5.79 0.07 22.24
N PHE A 59 -4.98 0.87 22.93
CA PHE A 59 -3.66 0.51 23.44
C PHE A 59 -3.61 0.99 24.90
N LYS A 60 -4.20 0.20 25.80
CA LYS A 60 -4.45 0.50 27.21
C LYS A 60 -3.17 0.73 27.99
N GLU A 61 -2.13 -0.06 27.73
CA GLU A 61 -0.82 0.12 28.39
C GLU A 61 -0.25 1.53 28.16
N HIS A 62 -0.57 2.13 27.02
CA HIS A 62 -0.11 3.46 26.64
C HIS A 62 -1.20 4.54 26.78
N ASN A 63 -2.40 4.18 27.22
CA ASN A 63 -3.59 5.05 27.22
C ASN A 63 -3.80 5.73 25.87
N LEU A 64 -3.61 4.98 24.78
CA LEU A 64 -3.74 5.43 23.41
C LEU A 64 -4.89 4.73 22.70
N LEU A 65 -5.31 5.34 21.60
CA LEU A 65 -6.29 4.78 20.68
C LEU A 65 -5.86 5.08 19.26
N LEU A 66 -5.74 4.04 18.45
CA LEU A 66 -5.55 4.17 17.02
C LEU A 66 -6.93 4.19 16.36
N THR A 67 -7.21 5.23 15.59
CA THR A 67 -8.45 5.33 14.82
C THR A 67 -8.15 5.48 13.34
N SER A 68 -8.87 4.73 12.51
CA SER A 68 -8.84 4.85 11.05
C SER A 68 -10.25 5.05 10.54
N SER A 69 -10.51 6.21 9.94
CA SER A 69 -11.81 6.57 9.38
C SER A 69 -11.69 6.74 7.88
N ASN A 70 -12.50 5.99 7.13
CA ASN A 70 -12.48 5.99 5.66
C ASN A 70 -13.87 6.30 5.10
N PRO A 71 -14.02 7.28 4.20
CA PRO A 71 -15.32 7.61 3.62
C PRO A 71 -15.79 6.46 2.72
N ILE A 72 -17.07 6.09 2.83
CA ILE A 72 -17.67 5.03 2.00
C ILE A 72 -18.25 5.55 0.69
N SER A 73 -18.49 6.86 0.57
CA SER A 73 -18.95 7.53 -0.66
C SER A 73 -17.99 7.38 -1.86
N GLY A 74 -16.75 6.96 -1.59
CA GLY A 74 -15.74 6.65 -2.60
C GLY A 74 -15.26 5.21 -2.53
N ILE A 75 -16.03 4.28 -1.95
CA ILE A 75 -15.56 2.92 -1.69
C ILE A 75 -15.12 2.22 -2.97
N ASP A 76 -15.72 2.51 -4.13
CA ASP A 76 -15.24 1.96 -5.41
C ASP A 76 -13.78 2.35 -5.72
N SER A 77 -13.39 3.59 -5.39
CA SER A 77 -12.02 4.08 -5.56
C SER A 77 -11.06 3.54 -4.49
N VAL A 78 -11.57 3.31 -3.28
CA VAL A 78 -10.80 2.76 -2.16
C VAL A 78 -10.58 1.27 -2.37
N THR A 79 -11.62 0.50 -2.70
CA THR A 79 -11.57 -0.92 -3.07
C THR A 79 -10.58 -1.14 -4.20
N ARG A 80 -10.63 -0.37 -5.29
CA ARG A 80 -9.63 -0.47 -6.37
C ARG A 80 -8.20 -0.23 -5.89
N ARG A 81 -7.98 0.68 -4.94
CA ARG A 81 -6.65 0.93 -4.37
C ARG A 81 -6.22 -0.18 -3.42
N ILE A 82 -7.13 -0.71 -2.61
CA ILE A 82 -6.87 -1.83 -1.69
C ILE A 82 -6.56 -3.09 -2.50
N GLU A 83 -7.34 -3.40 -3.54
CA GLU A 83 -7.07 -4.51 -4.46
C GLU A 83 -5.70 -4.37 -5.13
N ARG A 84 -5.34 -3.14 -5.54
CA ARG A 84 -4.02 -2.88 -6.11
C ARG A 84 -2.90 -3.10 -5.10
N ILE A 85 -3.02 -2.52 -3.90
CA ILE A 85 -1.99 -2.61 -2.85
C ILE A 85 -1.88 -4.05 -2.31
N ALA A 86 -3.00 -4.70 -2.02
CA ALA A 86 -3.02 -6.10 -1.58
C ALA A 86 -2.50 -7.04 -2.68
N GLY A 87 -2.85 -6.77 -3.94
CA GLY A 87 -2.31 -7.48 -5.10
C GLY A 87 -0.80 -7.28 -5.25
N GLU A 88 -0.31 -6.05 -5.10
CA GLU A 88 1.12 -5.70 -5.12
C GLU A 88 1.87 -6.39 -3.96
N GLU A 89 1.35 -6.37 -2.74
CA GLU A 89 1.97 -7.03 -1.57
C GLU A 89 2.04 -8.56 -1.73
N ILE A 90 0.96 -9.19 -2.21
CA ILE A 90 0.94 -10.62 -2.51
C ILE A 90 1.94 -10.96 -3.63
N TYR A 91 2.00 -10.13 -4.67
CA TYR A 91 2.92 -10.33 -5.78
C TYR A 91 4.39 -10.21 -5.34
N VAL A 92 4.74 -9.17 -4.59
CA VAL A 92 6.08 -8.97 -4.02
C VAL A 92 6.47 -10.15 -3.15
N ARG A 93 5.56 -10.59 -2.26
CA ARG A 93 5.81 -11.71 -1.36
C ARG A 93 6.02 -13.02 -2.11
N LYS A 94 5.24 -13.27 -3.17
CA LYS A 94 5.38 -14.47 -4.00
C LYS A 94 6.70 -14.52 -4.78
N HIS A 95 7.20 -13.35 -5.20
CA HIS A 95 8.34 -13.23 -6.08
C HIS A 95 9.64 -12.77 -5.39
N PHE A 96 9.63 -12.71 -4.06
CA PHE A 96 10.71 -12.15 -3.26
C PHE A 96 12.00 -12.94 -3.42
N ASP A 97 11.93 -14.27 -3.46
CA ASP A 97 13.09 -15.14 -3.57
C ASP A 97 13.76 -15.01 -4.95
N GLU A 98 12.97 -14.90 -6.02
CA GLU A 98 13.49 -14.64 -7.36
C GLU A 98 14.20 -13.29 -7.41
N PHE A 99 13.63 -12.24 -6.80
CA PHE A 99 14.27 -10.94 -6.71
C PHE A 99 15.58 -10.99 -5.91
N GLN A 100 15.60 -11.69 -4.77
CA GLN A 100 16.81 -11.89 -3.98
C GLN A 100 17.89 -12.64 -4.75
N SER A 101 17.52 -13.60 -5.59
CA SER A 101 18.45 -14.35 -6.44
C SER A 101 19.13 -13.49 -7.53
N LEU A 102 18.56 -12.33 -7.87
CA LEU A 102 19.16 -11.39 -8.81
C LEU A 102 20.37 -10.71 -8.17
N THR A 103 21.50 -10.83 -8.85
CA THR A 103 22.72 -10.09 -8.49
C THR A 103 22.50 -8.59 -8.64
N ARG A 104 23.31 -7.78 -7.94
CA ARG A 104 23.31 -6.32 -8.09
C ARG A 104 23.37 -5.89 -9.56
N ARG A 105 24.15 -6.59 -10.37
CA ARG A 105 24.32 -6.27 -11.79
C ARG A 105 23.10 -6.61 -12.62
N GLU A 106 22.47 -7.74 -12.35
CA GLU A 106 21.20 -8.13 -12.98
C GLU A 106 20.08 -7.16 -12.62
N ARG A 107 20.02 -6.67 -11.38
CA ARG A 107 19.06 -5.61 -10.97
C ARG A 107 19.27 -4.32 -11.75
N GLN A 108 20.52 -3.87 -11.91
CA GLN A 108 20.83 -2.69 -12.75
C GLN A 108 20.42 -2.88 -14.20
N VAL A 109 20.70 -4.05 -14.79
CA VAL A 109 20.28 -4.36 -16.16
C VAL A 109 18.75 -4.38 -16.25
N LEU A 110 18.06 -5.00 -15.30
CA LEU A 110 16.60 -5.05 -15.22
C LEU A 110 15.98 -3.63 -15.12
N THR A 111 16.51 -2.75 -14.28
CA THR A 111 16.09 -1.34 -14.20
C THR A 111 16.15 -0.67 -15.57
N ARG A 112 17.25 -0.84 -16.31
CA ARG A 112 17.39 -0.21 -17.64
C ARG A 112 16.47 -0.84 -18.69
N ILE A 113 16.21 -2.15 -18.61
CA ILE A 113 15.18 -2.81 -19.44
C ILE A 113 13.81 -2.17 -19.18
N ALA A 114 13.46 -1.99 -17.90
CA ALA A 114 12.18 -1.46 -17.49
C ALA A 114 11.99 0.01 -17.92
N GLN A 115 13.08 0.77 -17.98
CA GLN A 115 13.13 2.14 -18.52
C GLN A 115 13.10 2.21 -20.07
N GLY A 116 13.08 1.06 -20.77
CA GLY A 116 12.97 1.00 -22.22
C GLY A 116 14.29 1.12 -22.99
N PHE A 117 15.45 1.03 -22.31
CA PHE A 117 16.75 1.11 -22.99
C PHE A 117 17.04 -0.13 -23.86
N SER A 118 17.66 0.08 -25.02
CA SER A 118 18.11 -1.01 -25.88
C SER A 118 19.34 -1.71 -25.28
N ASN A 119 19.65 -2.93 -25.72
CA ASN A 119 20.86 -3.63 -25.25
C ASN A 119 22.13 -2.82 -25.50
N LYS A 120 22.17 -2.03 -26.58
CA LYS A 120 23.29 -1.16 -26.92
C LYS A 120 23.41 0.00 -25.93
N ASP A 121 22.30 0.64 -25.60
CA ASP A 121 22.29 1.73 -24.60
C ASP A 121 22.70 1.21 -23.23
N ILE A 122 22.18 0.05 -22.82
CA ILE A 122 22.55 -0.60 -21.56
C ILE A 122 24.04 -0.91 -21.53
N SER A 123 24.59 -1.44 -22.63
CA SER A 123 26.02 -1.76 -22.73
C SER A 123 26.89 -0.51 -22.53
N GLY A 124 26.50 0.62 -23.13
CA GLY A 124 27.18 1.89 -22.99
C GLY A 124 27.07 2.48 -21.58
N GLN A 125 25.85 2.55 -21.02
CA GLN A 125 25.62 3.13 -19.69
C GLN A 125 26.26 2.34 -18.56
N LEU A 126 26.36 1.01 -18.74
CA LEU A 126 26.92 0.13 -17.73
C LEU A 126 28.39 -0.20 -17.99
N TYR A 127 29.00 0.25 -19.09
CA TYR A 127 30.39 -0.05 -19.44
C TYR A 127 30.70 -1.56 -19.51
N ILE A 128 29.80 -2.34 -20.13
CA ILE A 128 29.97 -3.78 -20.36
C ILE A 128 29.66 -4.12 -21.82
N THR A 129 30.09 -5.29 -22.29
CA THR A 129 29.83 -5.69 -23.68
C THR A 129 28.35 -5.98 -23.93
N LEU A 130 27.92 -5.86 -25.19
CA LEU A 130 26.58 -6.24 -25.63
C LEU A 130 26.25 -7.70 -25.28
N GLU A 131 27.24 -8.59 -25.39
CA GLU A 131 27.09 -10.02 -25.08
C GLU A 131 26.91 -10.27 -23.57
N THR A 132 27.60 -9.50 -22.74
CA THR A 132 27.41 -9.50 -21.28
C THR A 132 25.99 -9.04 -20.93
N VAL A 133 25.46 -8.00 -21.59
CA VAL A 133 24.06 -7.57 -21.39
C VAL A 133 23.09 -8.68 -21.77
N LYS A 134 23.26 -9.33 -22.93
CA LYS A 134 22.40 -10.47 -23.34
C LYS A 134 22.46 -11.62 -22.33
N SER A 135 23.64 -11.91 -21.79
CA SER A 135 23.83 -12.94 -20.76
C SER A 135 23.10 -12.59 -19.47
N HIS A 136 23.21 -11.35 -18.98
CA HIS A 136 22.42 -10.88 -17.83
C HIS A 136 20.92 -10.97 -18.10
N ARG A 137 20.44 -10.57 -19.28
CA ARG A 137 19.01 -10.70 -19.65
C ARG A 137 18.54 -12.14 -19.62
N LYS A 138 19.33 -13.08 -20.15
CA LYS A 138 19.03 -14.51 -20.11
C LYS A 138 18.94 -15.03 -18.67
N ASN A 139 19.88 -14.64 -17.82
CA ASN A 139 19.89 -15.05 -16.42
C ASN A 139 18.73 -14.45 -15.63
N ILE A 140 18.39 -13.17 -15.85
CA ILE A 140 17.22 -12.53 -15.26
C ILE A 140 15.96 -13.33 -15.60
N LYS A 141 15.71 -13.59 -16.88
CA LYS A 141 14.55 -14.38 -17.32
C LYS A 141 14.52 -15.78 -16.70
N LYS A 142 15.68 -16.43 -16.59
CA LYS A 142 15.79 -17.76 -15.96
C LYS A 142 15.48 -17.71 -14.46
N LYS A 143 16.00 -16.71 -13.75
CA LYS A 143 15.84 -16.55 -12.30
C LYS A 143 14.44 -16.12 -11.90
N THR A 144 13.83 -15.21 -12.68
CA THR A 144 12.46 -14.74 -12.42
C THR A 144 11.38 -15.62 -13.03
N GLY A 145 11.73 -16.51 -13.97
CA GLY A 145 10.77 -17.29 -14.73
C GLY A 145 9.93 -16.45 -15.72
N ILE A 146 10.25 -15.17 -15.89
CA ILE A 146 9.45 -14.23 -16.70
C ILE A 146 10.05 -14.14 -18.12
N PRO A 147 9.33 -14.57 -19.17
CA PRO A 147 9.90 -14.60 -20.52
C PRO A 147 9.75 -13.28 -21.27
N THR A 148 8.78 -12.44 -20.89
CA THR A 148 8.40 -11.22 -21.63
C THR A 148 9.01 -9.95 -21.03
N THR A 149 9.31 -8.97 -21.87
CA THR A 149 9.77 -7.65 -21.40
C THR A 149 8.70 -6.96 -20.56
N ALA A 150 7.43 -7.05 -20.94
CA ALA A 150 6.31 -6.48 -20.18
C ALA A 150 6.23 -7.07 -18.76
N GLY A 151 6.40 -8.38 -18.61
CA GLY A 151 6.45 -9.00 -17.29
C GLY A 151 7.65 -8.54 -16.47
N LEU A 152 8.82 -8.36 -17.10
CA LEU A 152 10.01 -7.82 -16.42
C LEU A 152 9.83 -6.36 -15.98
N VAL A 153 9.07 -5.55 -16.73
CA VAL A 153 8.70 -4.19 -16.33
C VAL A 153 7.80 -4.23 -15.09
N GLN A 154 6.75 -5.05 -15.09
CA GLN A 154 5.86 -5.22 -13.92
C GLN A 154 6.64 -5.69 -12.68
N PHE A 155 7.54 -6.65 -12.86
CA PHE A 155 8.43 -7.11 -11.79
C PHE A 155 9.33 -5.97 -11.27
N ALA A 156 9.90 -5.16 -12.16
CA ALA A 156 10.73 -4.03 -11.75
C ALA A 156 9.96 -2.97 -10.95
N ILE A 157 8.70 -2.68 -11.33
CA ILE A 157 7.82 -1.76 -10.60
C ILE A 157 7.48 -2.31 -9.21
N ALA A 158 7.09 -3.57 -9.12
CA ALA A 158 6.72 -4.20 -7.86
C ALA A 158 7.84 -4.19 -6.81
N PHE A 159 9.10 -4.29 -7.26
CA PHE A 159 10.29 -4.23 -6.39
C PHE A 159 10.96 -2.85 -6.37
N GLU A 160 10.23 -1.80 -6.76
CA GLU A 160 10.66 -0.40 -6.67
C GLU A 160 12.01 -0.11 -7.35
N LEU A 161 12.28 -0.80 -8.47
CA LEU A 161 13.49 -0.56 -9.27
C LEU A 161 13.37 0.67 -10.18
N ILE A 162 12.14 1.14 -10.45
CA ILE A 162 11.80 2.31 -11.27
C ILE A 162 10.61 3.08 -10.70
#